data_AF-A0A8T5QG09-F1
#
_entry.id   AF-A0A8T5QG09-F1
#
_cell.length_a   1.000
_cell.length_b   1.000
_cell.length_c   1.000
_cell.angle_alpha   90.00
_cell.angle_beta   90.00
_cell.angle_gamma   90.00
#
_symmetry.space_group_name_H-M   'P 1'
#
loop_
_entity.id
_entity.type
_entity.pdbx_description
1 polymer ?
#
loop_
_entity_poly.entity_id
_entity_poly.type
_entity_poly.pdbx_seq_one_letter_code
_entity_poly.pdbx_strand_id
1 'polypeptide(L)'
;MKKIFVLIIVLMIVLVLASFALTAKDKANKNPNNPFAQLWAAISDLQDQIDEITGGGGECECDISREEFDALEARVEALEGSVTCINGDTRACYTGDPATRSIGECGDGTETCVGGEWEGVCVGEQLPVAEDCDDDLDNDCDGDTDDDDSDCTECVADADCNDNDGCTTNTCDAGECVYTPETCDDTHDCTIDTCSSAGDFSFDCEHHLDVDSCLISDACYDDHEVNQANECEECDPATSQGSWTPLAPGTPCTGGECNGVGVCVSSGGGDDCTDPFVITTVDNEYTSPATDTTTFGADYDASCASTASAPDTVYMFTVPETGLWSIAIESADFDTVLFMSDTCDGSSNLGCADAIGDGGEELVLELTQGETVYIYVDGWSSAIGIYTLSVRLLENSDNDNVPDVYDNCWYVDNPAQVDSDGDCPSVPYLTDPLCGDACESLRFLDHGDGTVEDLTTGLFWLKDATCLGLINSTLFFDDMDSITASLADGQCDLTDGSTAGNWRVPTEAEWTDFLDTTYASPPLCNAYCSAQWTEGDAFTNIEINDWSYGASSGMVVSMSDGTIFELVCGAGPTLQIPCMYVYIWPVRDSIV
;
A
#
# COMPACT_ATOMS: atom_id res chain seq x y z
N MET A 1 61.27 -30.74 32.07
CA MET A 1 61.25 -29.41 31.41
C MET A 1 60.10 -28.52 31.86
N LYS A 2 58.87 -29.02 32.13
CA LYS A 2 57.78 -28.18 32.68
C LYS A 2 58.03 -27.58 34.09
N LYS A 3 58.73 -28.27 35.00
CA LYS A 3 59.02 -27.75 36.36
C LYS A 3 60.04 -26.60 36.42
N ILE A 4 60.96 -26.51 35.46
CA ILE A 4 61.93 -25.39 35.38
C ILE A 4 61.24 -24.14 34.81
N PHE A 5 60.30 -24.34 33.89
CA PHE A 5 59.52 -23.25 33.30
C PHE A 5 58.59 -22.58 34.32
N VAL A 6 57.91 -23.38 35.16
CA VAL A 6 57.07 -22.86 36.26
C VAL A 6 57.90 -22.15 37.33
N LEU A 7 59.08 -22.68 37.71
CA LEU A 7 59.95 -22.02 38.67
C LEU A 7 60.50 -20.68 38.15
N ILE A 8 60.82 -20.59 36.86
CA ILE A 8 61.28 -19.34 36.22
C ILE A 8 60.14 -18.32 36.13
N ILE A 9 58.92 -18.75 35.83
CA ILE A 9 57.74 -17.88 35.80
C ILE A 9 57.42 -17.37 37.21
N VAL A 10 57.43 -18.23 38.24
CA VAL A 10 57.25 -17.80 39.65
C VAL A 10 58.38 -16.88 40.10
N LEU A 11 59.63 -17.12 39.70
CA LEU A 11 60.74 -16.20 40.02
C LEU A 11 60.61 -14.84 39.32
N MET A 12 60.10 -14.82 38.08
CA MET A 12 59.83 -13.59 37.33
C MET A 12 58.65 -12.83 37.93
N ILE A 13 57.59 -13.51 38.35
CA ILE A 13 56.46 -12.93 39.08
C ILE A 13 56.93 -12.32 40.41
N VAL A 14 57.78 -13.02 41.19
CA VAL A 14 58.34 -12.49 42.44
C VAL A 14 59.27 -11.29 42.19
N LEU A 15 60.07 -11.30 41.11
CA LEU A 15 60.96 -10.17 40.76
C LEU A 15 60.20 -8.94 40.27
N VAL A 16 59.11 -9.14 39.50
CA VAL A 16 58.23 -8.05 39.06
C VAL A 16 57.45 -7.51 40.26
N LEU A 17 56.80 -8.35 41.06
CA LEU A 17 56.07 -7.92 42.26
C LEU A 17 56.98 -7.25 43.31
N ALA A 18 58.22 -7.73 43.51
CA ALA A 18 59.17 -7.10 44.44
C ALA A 18 59.68 -5.73 43.96
N SER A 19 59.80 -5.54 42.64
CA SER A 19 60.19 -4.25 42.03
C SER A 19 59.04 -3.23 42.11
N PHE A 20 57.80 -3.69 42.03
CA PHE A 20 56.60 -2.85 42.20
C PHE A 20 56.29 -2.54 43.69
N ALA A 21 56.55 -3.47 44.62
CA ALA A 21 56.29 -3.28 46.05
C ALA A 21 57.20 -2.22 46.72
N LEU A 22 58.44 -2.04 46.25
CA LEU A 22 59.34 -1.00 46.78
C LEU A 22 58.86 0.42 46.41
N THR A 23 58.24 0.59 45.25
CA THR A 23 57.76 1.90 44.75
C THR A 23 56.38 2.25 45.29
N ALA A 24 55.52 1.25 45.54
CA ALA A 24 54.20 1.44 46.14
C ALA A 24 54.25 1.74 47.65
N LYS A 25 55.21 1.16 48.39
CA LYS A 25 55.36 1.36 49.84
C LYS A 25 55.74 2.81 50.23
N ASP A 26 56.55 3.48 49.43
CA ASP A 26 56.94 4.88 49.68
C ASP A 26 55.81 5.88 49.36
N LYS A 27 54.86 5.50 48.47
CA LYS A 27 53.69 6.31 48.13
C LYS A 27 52.48 6.08 49.05
N ALA A 28 52.30 4.86 49.58
CA ALA A 28 51.21 4.53 50.51
C ALA A 28 51.36 5.20 51.90
N ASN A 29 52.59 5.48 52.35
CA ASN A 29 52.83 6.07 53.68
C ASN A 29 52.48 7.57 53.81
N LYS A 30 52.01 8.25 52.75
CA LYS A 30 51.64 9.67 52.78
C LYS A 30 50.13 9.95 52.82
N ASN A 31 49.25 8.98 52.48
CA ASN A 31 47.80 9.14 52.60
C ASN A 31 47.07 7.78 52.63
N PRO A 32 46.37 7.41 53.73
CA PRO A 32 45.73 6.10 53.88
C PRO A 32 44.46 5.88 53.03
N ASN A 33 43.94 6.91 52.33
CA ASN A 33 42.75 6.79 51.47
C ASN A 33 43.09 6.71 49.97
N ASN A 34 44.35 6.42 49.61
CA ASN A 34 44.76 6.24 48.22
C ASN A 34 44.40 4.80 47.73
N PRO A 35 43.90 4.61 46.50
CA PRO A 35 43.65 3.28 45.90
C PRO A 35 44.87 2.34 45.90
N PHE A 36 46.11 2.86 45.96
CA PHE A 36 47.32 2.04 46.17
C PHE A 36 47.39 1.35 47.54
N ALA A 37 46.65 1.81 48.56
CA ALA A 37 46.55 1.12 49.85
C ALA A 37 45.67 -0.14 49.75
N GLN A 38 44.63 -0.11 48.92
CA GLN A 38 43.80 -1.28 48.60
C GLN A 38 44.53 -2.26 47.69
N LEU A 39 45.32 -1.73 46.73
CA LEU A 39 46.22 -2.53 45.90
C LEU A 39 47.32 -3.22 46.73
N TRP A 40 47.88 -2.54 47.74
CA TRP A 40 48.85 -3.17 48.64
C TRP A 40 48.21 -4.22 49.56
N ALA A 41 46.99 -4.01 50.05
CA ALA A 41 46.25 -5.06 50.77
C ALA A 41 46.01 -6.30 49.88
N ALA A 42 45.63 -6.10 48.62
CA ALA A 42 45.40 -7.18 47.66
C ALA A 42 46.70 -7.91 47.24
N ILE A 43 47.81 -7.18 47.06
CA ILE A 43 49.12 -7.77 46.76
C ILE A 43 49.65 -8.55 47.97
N SER A 44 49.47 -8.05 49.20
CA SER A 44 49.84 -8.76 50.42
C SER A 44 49.04 -10.05 50.61
N ASP A 45 47.73 -10.01 50.33
CA ASP A 45 46.84 -11.16 50.39
C ASP A 45 47.19 -12.22 49.31
N LEU A 46 47.55 -11.78 48.11
CA LEU A 46 48.11 -12.66 47.06
C LEU A 46 49.46 -13.26 47.47
N GLN A 47 50.30 -12.53 48.19
CA GLN A 47 51.57 -13.04 48.71
C GLN A 47 51.35 -14.10 49.80
N ASP A 48 50.38 -13.90 50.69
CA ASP A 48 49.97 -14.87 51.71
C ASP A 48 49.35 -16.13 51.07
N GLN A 49 48.55 -15.98 50.00
CA GLN A 49 47.98 -17.09 49.23
C GLN A 49 49.07 -17.88 48.44
N ILE A 50 50.11 -17.21 47.92
CA ILE A 50 51.26 -17.88 47.28
C ILE A 50 52.11 -18.66 48.31
N ASP A 51 52.28 -18.12 49.52
CA ASP A 51 52.96 -18.81 50.63
C ASP A 51 52.15 -20.02 51.15
N GLU A 52 50.83 -20.02 50.98
CA GLU A 52 49.94 -21.17 51.24
C GLU A 52 49.97 -22.23 50.11
N ILE A 53 50.04 -21.81 48.84
CA ILE A 53 50.15 -22.69 47.65
C ILE A 53 51.52 -23.39 47.53
N THR A 54 52.60 -22.75 47.99
CA THR A 54 53.94 -23.38 48.04
C THR A 54 54.10 -24.35 49.21
N GLY A 55 53.01 -24.63 49.93
CA GLY A 55 52.90 -25.44 51.13
C GLY A 55 54.07 -26.38 51.40
N GLY A 56 54.71 -26.17 52.54
CA GLY A 56 55.40 -27.25 53.24
C GLY A 56 54.44 -28.43 53.44
N GLY A 57 54.44 -29.35 52.48
CA GLY A 57 53.92 -30.72 52.57
C GLY A 57 52.40 -30.90 52.52
N GLY A 58 51.85 -31.06 51.31
CA GLY A 58 50.56 -31.73 51.11
C GLY A 58 49.82 -31.24 49.87
N GLU A 59 49.87 -32.03 48.80
CA GLU A 59 49.15 -31.95 47.51
C GLU A 59 48.05 -30.86 47.39
N CYS A 60 48.37 -29.75 46.72
CA CYS A 60 47.38 -28.85 46.12
C CYS A 60 47.44 -29.00 44.59
N GLU A 61 46.36 -29.52 44.04
CA GLU A 61 46.03 -29.50 42.62
C GLU A 61 45.29 -28.17 42.37
N CYS A 62 45.98 -27.18 41.80
CA CYS A 62 45.38 -25.90 41.44
C CYS A 62 45.44 -25.73 39.91
N ASP A 63 44.33 -26.09 39.27
CA ASP A 63 43.99 -25.72 37.89
C ASP A 63 43.63 -24.22 37.88
N ILE A 64 44.62 -23.33 37.74
CA ILE A 64 44.35 -22.00 37.16
C ILE A 64 44.56 -22.16 35.67
N SER A 65 43.46 -22.04 34.93
CA SER A 65 43.48 -22.13 33.48
C SER A 65 44.24 -20.94 32.88
N ARG A 66 44.80 -21.12 31.68
CA ARG A 66 45.52 -20.04 31.00
C ARG A 66 44.62 -18.82 30.73
N GLU A 67 43.32 -19.05 30.55
CA GLU A 67 42.32 -17.99 30.40
C GLU A 67 42.16 -17.15 31.68
N GLU A 68 42.23 -17.75 32.87
CA GLU A 68 42.19 -17.01 34.14
C GLU A 68 43.48 -16.20 34.39
N PHE A 69 44.63 -16.68 33.89
CA PHE A 69 45.88 -15.92 33.91
C PHE A 69 45.86 -14.74 32.94
N ASP A 70 45.46 -14.97 31.69
CA ASP A 70 45.36 -13.93 30.67
C ASP A 70 44.32 -12.86 31.09
N ALA A 71 43.25 -13.24 31.80
CA ALA A 71 42.28 -12.31 32.38
C ALA A 71 42.84 -11.48 33.54
N LEU A 72 43.79 -12.01 34.32
CA LEU A 72 44.45 -11.25 35.38
C LEU A 72 45.50 -10.28 34.82
N GLU A 73 46.26 -10.72 33.81
CA GLU A 73 47.22 -9.88 33.07
C GLU A 73 46.50 -8.71 32.39
N ALA A 74 45.39 -8.97 31.71
CA ALA A 74 44.55 -7.93 31.10
C ALA A 74 43.98 -6.94 32.12
N ARG A 75 43.67 -7.39 33.35
CA ARG A 75 43.19 -6.50 34.43
C ARG A 75 44.30 -5.63 35.00
N VAL A 76 45.54 -6.12 35.04
CA VAL A 76 46.70 -5.34 35.46
C VAL A 76 47.09 -4.32 34.38
N GLU A 77 47.12 -4.71 33.11
CA GLU A 77 47.38 -3.78 31.99
C GLU A 77 46.28 -2.70 31.87
N ALA A 78 45.01 -3.05 32.10
CA ALA A 78 43.91 -2.07 32.13
C ALA A 78 44.03 -1.05 33.29
N LEU A 79 44.67 -1.41 34.40
CA LEU A 79 44.92 -0.50 35.54
C LEU A 79 46.12 0.43 35.30
N GLU A 80 47.09 0.05 34.46
CA GLU A 80 48.21 0.90 34.08
C GLU A 80 47.85 1.95 33.00
N GLY A 81 46.79 1.71 32.22
CA GLY A 81 46.31 2.61 31.17
C GLY A 81 45.25 3.65 31.59
N SER A 82 44.72 3.58 32.82
CA SER A 82 43.53 4.34 33.24
C SER A 82 43.78 5.47 34.25
N VAL A 83 45.02 5.74 34.65
CA VAL A 83 45.35 6.86 35.55
C VAL A 83 46.03 7.97 34.76
N THR A 84 45.29 9.02 34.43
CA THR A 84 45.82 10.16 33.64
C THR A 84 46.48 11.22 34.52
N CYS A 85 46.20 11.24 35.83
CA CYS A 85 46.80 12.17 36.81
C CYS A 85 46.74 11.63 38.25
N ILE A 86 47.46 12.27 39.19
CA ILE A 86 47.38 11.93 40.61
C ILE A 86 46.36 12.83 41.29
N ASN A 87 45.48 12.27 42.11
CA ASN A 87 44.45 13.03 42.83
C ASN A 87 45.08 14.18 43.66
N GLY A 88 44.68 15.42 43.35
CA GLY A 88 45.25 16.67 43.87
C GLY A 88 46.27 17.36 42.96
N ASP A 89 46.73 16.72 41.88
CA ASP A 89 47.50 17.40 40.85
C ASP A 89 46.64 18.48 40.18
N THR A 90 47.27 19.55 39.72
CA THR A 90 46.61 20.63 38.98
C THR A 90 47.28 20.82 37.64
N ARG A 91 46.50 21.20 36.62
CA ARG A 91 47.00 21.62 35.31
C ARG A 91 46.27 22.85 34.81
N ALA A 92 46.96 23.62 33.97
CA ALA A 92 46.32 24.67 33.21
C ALA A 92 45.33 24.07 32.21
N CYS A 93 44.18 24.68 32.10
CA CYS A 93 43.10 24.27 31.19
C CYS A 93 42.50 25.53 30.56
N TYR A 94 41.87 25.34 29.41
CA TYR A 94 41.13 26.37 28.71
C TYR A 94 40.13 25.65 27.82
N THR A 95 38.85 25.95 27.99
CA THR A 95 37.75 25.24 27.32
C THR A 95 37.20 25.98 26.10
N GLY A 96 37.58 27.25 25.91
CA GLY A 96 37.29 28.03 24.71
C GLY A 96 38.13 27.63 23.49
N ASP A 97 37.98 28.38 22.39
CA ASP A 97 38.76 28.13 21.17
C ASP A 97 40.26 28.27 21.47
N PRO A 98 41.11 27.29 21.14
CA PRO A 98 42.56 27.40 21.35
C PRO A 98 43.21 28.64 20.72
N ALA A 99 42.58 29.28 19.73
CA ALA A 99 43.06 30.51 19.11
C ALA A 99 42.96 31.73 20.03
N THR A 100 41.94 31.82 20.90
CA THR A 100 41.68 32.97 21.79
C THR A 100 42.41 32.85 23.13
N ARG A 101 43.08 31.71 23.37
CA ARG A 101 43.76 31.42 24.63
C ARG A 101 44.96 32.35 24.85
N SER A 102 44.97 33.05 25.99
CA SER A 102 46.02 34.02 26.36
C SER A 102 46.12 35.24 25.44
N ILE A 103 45.00 35.60 24.80
CA ILE A 103 44.77 36.85 24.08
C ILE A 103 43.78 37.68 24.90
N GLY A 104 43.96 39.00 24.93
CA GLY A 104 43.14 39.89 25.77
C GLY A 104 43.06 39.47 27.24
N GLU A 105 41.85 39.51 27.79
CA GLU A 105 41.54 39.06 29.14
C GLU A 105 41.38 37.52 29.22
N CYS A 106 41.32 36.82 28.09
CA CYS A 106 41.17 35.38 28.08
C CYS A 106 42.41 34.65 28.60
N GLY A 107 42.18 33.77 29.56
CA GLY A 107 43.25 33.14 30.31
C GLY A 107 42.90 31.76 30.82
N ASP A 108 43.96 30.99 31.06
CA ASP A 108 43.85 29.63 31.58
C ASP A 108 43.24 29.60 32.97
N GLY A 109 42.29 28.69 33.15
CA GLY A 109 41.88 28.25 34.47
C GLY A 109 42.78 27.13 34.98
N THR A 110 42.42 26.62 36.15
CA THR A 110 43.08 25.46 36.75
C THR A 110 42.09 24.32 36.94
N GLU A 111 42.44 23.18 36.38
CA GLU A 111 41.71 21.93 36.58
C GLU A 111 42.44 21.09 37.63
N THR A 112 41.69 20.47 38.53
CA THR A 112 42.25 19.60 39.58
C THR A 112 41.90 18.16 39.29
N CYS A 113 42.87 17.28 39.44
CA CYS A 113 42.68 15.85 39.29
C CYS A 113 41.96 15.29 40.52
N VAL A 114 40.86 14.56 40.30
CA VAL A 114 40.13 13.87 41.37
C VAL A 114 39.89 12.43 40.95
N GLY A 115 40.16 11.49 41.86
CA GLY A 115 39.94 10.07 41.60
C GLY A 115 40.89 9.43 40.57
N GLY A 116 41.93 10.15 40.09
CA GLY A 116 42.87 9.66 39.08
C GLY A 116 42.58 10.15 37.65
N GLU A 117 41.54 10.97 37.50
CA GLU A 117 41.12 11.59 36.24
C GLU A 117 40.95 13.11 36.42
N TRP A 118 41.12 13.84 35.33
CA TRP A 118 40.86 15.28 35.28
C TRP A 118 39.34 15.50 35.16
N GLU A 119 38.75 16.30 36.04
CA GLU A 119 37.28 16.40 36.18
C GLU A 119 36.54 17.05 34.98
N GLY A 120 37.26 17.63 34.03
CA GLY A 120 36.74 18.42 32.91
C GLY A 120 36.37 19.86 33.28
N VAL A 121 36.48 20.24 34.56
CA VAL A 121 36.09 21.56 35.06
C VAL A 121 37.30 22.47 35.18
N CYS A 122 37.34 23.52 34.38
CA CYS A 122 38.43 24.47 34.38
C CYS A 122 38.11 25.69 35.26
N VAL A 123 38.53 25.64 36.52
CA VAL A 123 38.14 26.68 37.48
C VAL A 123 38.97 27.94 37.29
N GLY A 124 38.29 29.07 37.09
CA GLY A 124 38.92 30.38 36.97
C GLY A 124 39.44 30.73 35.58
N GLU A 125 39.09 29.94 34.56
CA GLU A 125 39.33 30.35 33.17
C GLU A 125 38.51 31.60 32.83
N GLN A 126 39.08 32.45 31.98
CA GLN A 126 38.37 33.57 31.35
C GLN A 126 38.19 33.20 29.88
N LEU A 127 36.94 33.01 29.47
CA LEU A 127 36.58 32.63 28.10
C LEU A 127 36.18 33.87 27.30
N PRO A 128 36.24 33.80 25.96
CA PRO A 128 35.75 34.86 25.08
C PRO A 128 34.30 35.16 25.41
N VAL A 129 34.00 36.42 25.64
CA VAL A 129 32.63 36.95 25.71
C VAL A 129 32.52 38.08 24.71
N ALA A 130 31.31 38.49 24.31
CA ALA A 130 31.17 39.61 23.39
C ALA A 130 31.86 40.88 23.92
N GLU A 131 32.48 41.64 23.01
CA GLU A 131 33.26 42.83 23.31
C GLU A 131 32.43 43.91 24.03
N ASP A 132 32.95 44.44 25.15
CA ASP A 132 32.44 45.64 25.82
C ASP A 132 33.26 46.85 25.36
N CYS A 133 32.83 47.48 24.27
CA CYS A 133 33.56 48.50 23.51
C CYS A 133 33.90 49.82 24.25
N ASP A 134 33.71 49.90 25.57
CA ASP A 134 33.90 51.10 26.39
C ASP A 134 34.83 50.86 27.60
N ASP A 135 35.46 49.69 27.74
CA ASP A 135 36.21 49.29 28.94
C ASP A 135 37.74 49.19 28.79
N ASP A 136 38.27 49.48 27.60
CA ASP A 136 39.66 49.40 27.14
C ASP A 136 40.24 47.96 27.22
N LEU A 137 39.42 46.90 27.15
CA LEU A 137 39.83 45.49 27.25
C LEU A 137 39.24 44.60 26.16
N ASP A 138 40.11 43.79 25.54
CA ASP A 138 39.79 42.69 24.62
C ASP A 138 39.06 41.54 25.37
N ASN A 139 37.72 41.58 25.37
CA ASN A 139 36.84 40.64 26.05
C ASN A 139 36.50 39.41 25.20
N ASP A 140 36.45 39.56 23.88
CA ASP A 140 36.21 38.47 22.94
C ASP A 140 37.50 37.76 22.49
N CYS A 141 38.64 38.32 22.87
CA CYS A 141 39.96 37.72 22.81
C CYS A 141 40.41 37.41 21.38
N ASP A 142 39.98 38.24 20.43
CA ASP A 142 40.35 38.17 19.02
C ASP A 142 41.68 38.93 18.72
N GLY A 143 42.09 39.79 19.65
CA GLY A 143 43.38 40.50 19.66
C GLY A 143 43.30 42.00 19.36
N ASP A 144 42.13 42.54 19.08
CA ASP A 144 41.87 43.98 19.01
C ASP A 144 41.20 44.48 20.30
N THR A 145 41.07 45.80 20.49
CA THR A 145 40.48 46.38 21.72
C THR A 145 39.56 47.53 21.33
N ASP A 146 38.31 47.51 21.79
CA ASP A 146 37.32 48.59 21.67
C ASP A 146 37.28 49.28 20.28
N ASP A 147 37.58 50.59 20.21
CA ASP A 147 37.52 51.44 19.01
C ASP A 147 38.40 50.96 17.83
N ASP A 148 39.37 50.07 18.09
CA ASP A 148 40.22 49.46 17.08
C ASP A 148 39.72 48.05 16.67
N ASP A 149 38.68 47.53 17.33
CA ASP A 149 38.02 46.25 17.06
C ASP A 149 36.90 46.38 16.02
N SER A 150 36.87 45.49 15.03
CA SER A 150 35.84 45.46 14.00
C SER A 150 34.47 45.02 14.52
N ASP A 151 34.43 44.29 15.62
CA ASP A 151 33.21 43.79 16.24
C ASP A 151 32.48 44.90 17.04
N CYS A 152 33.17 46.02 17.30
CA CYS A 152 32.60 47.27 17.81
C CYS A 152 31.94 48.16 16.74
N THR A 153 31.63 47.61 15.55
CA THR A 153 30.87 48.35 14.52
C THR A 153 29.36 48.28 14.80
N GLU A 154 28.84 49.22 15.59
CA GLU A 154 27.39 49.53 15.61
C GLU A 154 26.89 49.79 14.18
N CYS A 155 25.74 49.25 13.77
CA CYS A 155 25.15 49.67 12.50
C CYS A 155 24.89 51.18 12.55
N VAL A 156 25.23 51.90 11.48
CA VAL A 156 25.03 53.37 11.41
C VAL A 156 24.03 53.76 10.32
N ALA A 157 23.63 52.81 9.47
CA ALA A 157 22.56 52.94 8.51
C ALA A 157 21.88 51.59 8.22
N ASP A 158 20.62 51.63 7.79
CA ASP A 158 19.83 50.43 7.41
C ASP A 158 20.53 49.54 6.35
N ALA A 159 21.36 50.15 5.48
CA ALA A 159 22.11 49.45 4.45
C ALA A 159 23.18 48.49 5.01
N ASP A 160 23.59 48.70 6.27
CA ASP A 160 24.56 47.85 6.97
C ASP A 160 23.90 46.57 7.51
N CYS A 161 22.56 46.55 7.59
CA CYS A 161 21.76 45.46 8.15
C CYS A 161 21.15 44.53 7.11
N ASN A 162 21.72 44.42 5.90
CA ASN A 162 21.15 43.59 4.85
C ASN A 162 21.41 42.08 5.09
N ASP A 163 20.39 41.32 5.48
CA ASP A 163 20.40 39.86 5.61
C ASP A 163 20.18 39.11 4.28
N ASN A 164 19.94 39.85 3.20
CA ASN A 164 19.62 39.35 1.86
C ASN A 164 18.34 38.48 1.85
N ASP A 165 17.42 38.72 2.79
CA ASP A 165 16.07 38.17 2.82
C ASP A 165 15.06 39.23 2.34
N GLY A 166 14.32 38.90 1.28
CA GLY A 166 13.28 39.78 0.74
C GLY A 166 12.00 39.81 1.58
N CYS A 167 11.86 38.88 2.54
CA CYS A 167 10.71 38.76 3.43
C CYS A 167 10.85 39.59 4.71
N THR A 168 11.94 40.33 4.87
CA THR A 168 12.19 41.21 6.01
C THR A 168 12.47 42.64 5.54
N THR A 169 11.95 43.62 6.27
CA THR A 169 12.45 44.99 6.23
C THR A 169 13.57 45.14 7.26
N ASN A 170 14.74 45.53 6.75
CA ASN A 170 15.99 45.61 7.49
C ASN A 170 16.23 47.04 7.97
N THR A 171 16.23 47.24 9.28
CA THR A 171 16.38 48.58 9.88
C THR A 171 17.49 48.57 10.92
N CYS A 172 18.31 49.61 10.93
CA CYS A 172 19.28 49.83 11.99
C CYS A 172 18.64 50.68 13.09
N ASP A 173 18.37 50.09 14.26
CA ASP A 173 17.78 50.79 15.41
C ASP A 173 18.76 50.76 16.59
N ALA A 174 19.26 51.94 16.96
CA ALA A 174 20.18 52.14 18.09
C ALA A 174 21.45 51.26 18.06
N GLY A 175 22.05 51.10 16.88
CA GLY A 175 23.29 50.32 16.70
C GLY A 175 23.06 48.83 16.43
N GLU A 176 21.80 48.38 16.51
CA GLU A 176 21.39 46.99 16.33
C GLU A 176 20.56 46.80 15.05
N CYS A 177 20.78 45.68 14.35
CA CYS A 177 19.99 45.32 13.18
C CYS A 177 18.67 44.65 13.58
N VAL A 178 17.56 45.25 13.14
CA VAL A 178 16.18 44.77 13.36
C VAL A 178 15.58 44.31 12.03
N TYR A 179 15.24 43.03 11.97
CA TYR A 179 14.60 42.37 10.82
C TYR A 179 13.10 42.24 11.06
N THR A 180 12.28 43.06 10.41
CA THR A 180 10.82 43.05 10.58
C THR A 180 10.18 42.24 9.46
N PRO A 181 9.46 41.13 9.74
CA PRO A 181 8.80 40.36 8.69
C PRO A 181 7.78 41.20 7.91
N GLU A 182 7.83 41.11 6.58
CA GLU A 182 6.80 41.65 5.71
C GLU A 182 5.50 40.85 5.87
N THR A 183 4.36 41.54 5.83
CA THR A 183 3.05 40.90 5.98
C THR A 183 2.54 40.43 4.62
N CYS A 184 2.40 39.11 4.46
CA CYS A 184 1.90 38.43 3.27
C CYS A 184 0.43 37.99 3.39
N ASP A 185 -0.36 38.65 4.24
CA ASP A 185 -1.72 38.26 4.59
C ASP A 185 -2.74 38.64 3.49
N ASP A 186 -3.43 37.66 2.88
CA ASP A 186 -4.51 37.90 1.90
C ASP A 186 -5.88 38.17 2.53
N THR A 187 -5.93 38.24 3.85
CA THR A 187 -7.11 38.45 4.71
C THR A 187 -8.06 37.26 4.83
N HIS A 188 -7.68 36.09 4.31
CA HIS A 188 -8.43 34.85 4.44
C HIS A 188 -7.82 33.95 5.51
N ASP A 189 -8.46 33.83 6.67
CA ASP A 189 -7.93 33.00 7.78
C ASP A 189 -7.75 31.50 7.44
N CYS A 190 -8.31 31.02 6.33
CA CYS A 190 -8.20 29.65 5.82
C CYS A 190 -7.08 29.44 4.80
N THR A 191 -6.26 30.46 4.53
CA THR A 191 -5.05 30.33 3.72
C THR A 191 -3.82 30.31 4.63
N ILE A 192 -2.82 29.56 4.19
CA ILE A 192 -1.48 29.58 4.75
C ILE A 192 -0.68 30.55 3.89
N ASP A 193 -0.49 31.74 4.44
CA ASP A 193 0.28 32.81 3.81
C ASP A 193 1.78 32.60 4.01
N THR A 194 2.48 32.34 2.92
CA THR A 194 3.92 32.06 2.95
C THR A 194 4.67 33.09 2.12
N CYS A 195 5.63 33.77 2.76
CA CYS A 195 6.58 34.62 2.06
C CYS A 195 7.79 33.78 1.62
N SER A 196 8.09 33.81 0.32
CA SER A 196 9.25 33.15 -0.27
C SER A 196 10.23 34.18 -0.79
N SER A 197 11.46 34.20 -0.27
CA SER A 197 12.45 35.18 -0.71
C SER A 197 12.96 34.89 -2.12
N ALA A 198 12.90 35.91 -2.98
CA ALA A 198 13.39 35.86 -4.36
C ALA A 198 14.68 36.71 -4.55
N GLY A 199 15.29 37.13 -3.45
CA GLY A 199 16.50 37.94 -3.38
C GLY A 199 16.29 39.26 -2.63
N ASP A 200 17.36 40.05 -2.53
CA ASP A 200 17.36 41.38 -1.89
C ASP A 200 16.27 42.30 -2.52
N PHE A 201 15.34 42.77 -1.68
CA PHE A 201 14.14 43.57 -2.05
C PHE A 201 13.10 42.89 -2.95
N SER A 202 13.10 41.55 -3.07
CA SER A 202 12.11 40.81 -3.85
C SER A 202 11.61 39.59 -3.08
N PHE A 203 10.31 39.52 -2.85
CA PHE A 203 9.65 38.34 -2.30
C PHE A 203 8.45 37.94 -3.15
N ASP A 204 8.11 36.66 -3.11
CA ASP A 204 6.87 36.12 -3.64
C ASP A 204 5.92 35.82 -2.49
N CYS A 205 4.64 36.10 -2.71
CA CYS A 205 3.59 35.98 -1.73
C CYS A 205 2.69 34.84 -2.17
N GLU A 206 2.86 33.69 -1.54
CA GLU A 206 2.09 32.48 -1.86
C GLU A 206 0.99 32.27 -0.83
N HIS A 207 -0.24 32.11 -1.32
CA HIS A 207 -1.43 31.86 -0.52
C HIS A 207 -1.96 30.47 -0.89
N HIS A 208 -1.73 29.50 -0.01
CA HIS A 208 -2.19 28.12 -0.21
C HIS A 208 -3.37 27.86 0.71
N LEU A 209 -4.45 27.30 0.20
CA LEU A 209 -5.57 26.97 1.08
C LEU A 209 -5.17 25.87 2.08
N ASP A 210 -5.54 26.05 3.35
CA ASP A 210 -5.32 25.04 4.39
C ASP A 210 -6.03 23.73 4.01
N VAL A 211 -5.37 22.60 4.27
CA VAL A 211 -5.86 21.26 3.95
C VAL A 211 -7.13 20.91 4.72
N ASP A 212 -7.34 21.54 5.88
CA ASP A 212 -8.50 21.32 6.75
C ASP A 212 -9.56 22.45 6.60
N SER A 213 -9.60 23.15 5.45
CA SER A 213 -10.53 24.27 5.22
C SER A 213 -11.04 24.39 3.78
N CYS A 214 -12.20 25.02 3.61
CA CYS A 214 -12.76 25.40 2.31
C CYS A 214 -12.81 26.92 2.15
N LEU A 215 -12.57 27.40 0.93
CA LEU A 215 -12.83 28.78 0.51
C LEU A 215 -14.01 28.81 -0.48
N ILE A 216 -15.21 29.03 0.04
CA ILE A 216 -16.45 28.95 -0.72
C ILE A 216 -17.05 30.35 -0.84
N SER A 217 -17.12 30.86 -2.07
CA SER A 217 -17.66 32.21 -2.35
C SER A 217 -16.98 33.33 -1.56
N ASP A 218 -15.64 33.28 -1.43
CA ASP A 218 -14.81 34.28 -0.73
C ASP A 218 -14.99 34.28 0.81
N ALA A 219 -15.47 33.19 1.37
CA ALA A 219 -15.58 32.97 2.81
C ALA A 219 -14.91 31.64 3.21
N CYS A 220 -14.26 31.66 4.36
CA CYS A 220 -13.59 30.50 4.96
C CYS A 220 -14.57 29.68 5.80
N TYR A 221 -14.46 28.36 5.67
CA TYR A 221 -15.22 27.38 6.44
C TYR A 221 -14.28 26.28 6.93
N ASP A 222 -14.45 25.88 8.18
CA ASP A 222 -13.71 24.76 8.76
C ASP A 222 -14.21 23.42 8.15
N ASP A 223 -13.36 22.40 8.14
CA ASP A 223 -13.76 21.03 7.78
C ASP A 223 -15.01 20.58 8.55
N HIS A 224 -15.96 19.99 7.82
CA HIS A 224 -17.31 19.59 8.25
C HIS A 224 -18.22 20.72 8.76
N GLU A 225 -17.91 21.99 8.48
CA GLU A 225 -18.85 23.07 8.76
C GLU A 225 -20.08 22.97 7.83
N VAL A 226 -21.27 22.86 8.42
CA VAL A 226 -22.53 22.70 7.69
C VAL A 226 -22.95 24.02 7.02
N ASN A 227 -23.39 23.94 5.77
CA ASN A 227 -23.94 25.08 5.04
C ASN A 227 -25.24 25.57 5.70
N GLN A 228 -25.20 26.74 6.34
CA GLN A 228 -26.37 27.31 7.00
C GLN A 228 -27.53 27.65 6.05
N ALA A 229 -27.27 27.79 4.74
CA ALA A 229 -28.31 27.99 3.73
C ALA A 229 -28.91 26.67 3.21
N ASN A 230 -28.21 25.55 3.42
CA ASN A 230 -28.62 24.22 2.99
C ASN A 230 -28.04 23.15 3.93
N GLU A 231 -28.84 22.69 4.89
CA GLU A 231 -28.42 21.73 5.91
C GLU A 231 -28.00 20.35 5.36
N CYS A 232 -28.12 20.12 4.04
CA CYS A 232 -27.68 18.91 3.35
C CYS A 232 -26.35 19.05 2.62
N GLU A 233 -25.60 20.10 2.91
CA GLU A 233 -24.26 20.34 2.38
C GLU A 233 -23.31 20.73 3.52
N GLU A 234 -22.02 20.39 3.37
CA GLU A 234 -20.95 20.76 4.28
C GLU A 234 -19.67 21.15 3.54
N CYS A 235 -18.74 21.82 4.23
CA CYS A 235 -17.36 21.93 3.77
C CYS A 235 -16.67 20.57 3.96
N ASP A 236 -16.20 19.98 2.86
CA ASP A 236 -15.35 18.79 2.88
C ASP A 236 -14.13 19.08 1.97
N PRO A 237 -12.99 19.47 2.55
CA PRO A 237 -11.76 19.77 1.83
C PRO A 237 -11.19 18.58 1.03
N ALA A 238 -11.49 17.34 1.44
CA ALA A 238 -11.03 16.14 0.73
C ALA A 238 -11.78 15.94 -0.59
N THR A 239 -13.05 16.33 -0.64
CA THR A 239 -13.87 16.29 -1.86
C THR A 239 -13.72 17.56 -2.69
N SER A 240 -13.84 18.74 -2.07
CA SER A 240 -13.75 20.03 -2.74
C SER A 240 -13.50 21.19 -1.78
N GLN A 241 -12.35 21.84 -1.96
CA GLN A 241 -11.97 23.06 -1.23
C GLN A 241 -12.67 24.36 -1.73
N GLY A 242 -13.35 24.32 -2.89
CA GLY A 242 -13.92 25.52 -3.55
C GLY A 242 -15.43 25.51 -3.73
N SER A 243 -16.14 24.51 -3.20
CA SER A 243 -17.58 24.31 -3.36
C SER A 243 -18.12 23.44 -2.24
N TRP A 244 -19.38 23.65 -1.88
CA TRP A 244 -20.11 22.84 -0.90
C TRP A 244 -20.24 21.38 -1.36
N THR A 245 -20.06 20.45 -0.44
CA THR A 245 -20.15 19.00 -0.69
C THR A 245 -21.46 18.45 -0.13
N PRO A 246 -22.22 17.64 -0.88
CA PRO A 246 -23.43 16.99 -0.38
C PRO A 246 -23.18 16.06 0.82
N LEU A 247 -24.01 16.19 1.86
CA LEU A 247 -24.04 15.25 2.98
C LEU A 247 -24.64 13.90 2.56
N ALA A 248 -24.22 12.84 3.24
CA ALA A 248 -24.65 11.48 2.98
C ALA A 248 -26.19 11.31 3.10
N PRO A 249 -26.79 10.40 2.29
CA PRO A 249 -28.19 10.03 2.42
C PRO A 249 -28.58 9.67 3.86
N GLY A 250 -29.75 10.12 4.33
CA GLY A 250 -30.25 9.86 5.69
C GLY A 250 -29.76 10.85 6.76
N THR A 251 -28.89 11.81 6.41
CA THR A 251 -28.43 12.82 7.37
C THR A 251 -29.61 13.73 7.76
N PRO A 252 -29.90 13.95 9.06
CA PRO A 252 -31.07 14.72 9.47
C PRO A 252 -31.01 16.18 9.03
N CYS A 253 -32.13 16.70 8.53
CA CYS A 253 -32.30 18.11 8.15
C CYS A 253 -33.69 18.62 8.55
N THR A 254 -33.86 19.94 8.53
CA THR A 254 -35.11 20.59 8.89
C THR A 254 -36.19 20.29 7.84
N GLY A 255 -36.99 19.27 8.12
CA GLY A 255 -38.06 18.80 7.24
C GLY A 255 -37.99 17.32 6.92
N GLY A 256 -36.87 16.66 7.17
CA GLY A 256 -36.69 15.21 6.96
C GLY A 256 -35.21 14.81 6.93
N GLU A 257 -34.77 14.23 5.81
CA GLU A 257 -33.41 13.69 5.66
C GLU A 257 -32.79 14.10 4.32
N CYS A 258 -31.47 14.18 4.28
CA CYS A 258 -30.72 14.48 3.06
C CYS A 258 -30.73 13.29 2.10
N ASN A 259 -30.80 13.54 0.80
CA ASN A 259 -30.87 12.49 -0.23
C ASN A 259 -29.53 12.18 -0.93
N GLY A 260 -28.40 12.64 -0.39
CA GLY A 260 -27.07 12.44 -0.99
C GLY A 260 -26.70 13.38 -2.14
N VAL A 261 -27.61 14.25 -2.60
CA VAL A 261 -27.36 15.24 -3.66
C VAL A 261 -27.61 16.68 -3.20
N GLY A 262 -27.50 16.93 -1.90
CA GLY A 262 -27.63 18.27 -1.32
C GLY A 262 -29.06 18.76 -1.17
N VAL A 263 -30.05 17.85 -1.10
CA VAL A 263 -31.46 18.22 -0.95
C VAL A 263 -32.04 17.58 0.31
N CYS A 264 -32.65 18.41 1.16
CA CYS A 264 -33.47 17.96 2.28
C CYS A 264 -34.84 17.53 1.77
N VAL A 265 -35.16 16.25 1.87
CA VAL A 265 -36.46 15.69 1.47
C VAL A 265 -37.27 15.32 2.70
N SER A 266 -38.59 15.43 2.62
CA SER A 266 -39.46 15.12 3.75
C SER A 266 -39.38 13.64 4.13
N SER A 267 -39.29 13.35 5.43
CA SER A 267 -39.31 12.00 6.01
C SER A 267 -40.70 11.33 5.92
N GLY A 268 -41.40 11.52 4.81
CA GLY A 268 -42.80 11.14 4.60
C GLY A 268 -43.10 10.64 3.20
N GLY A 269 -42.08 10.18 2.48
CA GLY A 269 -42.25 9.42 1.26
C GLY A 269 -42.43 7.92 1.55
N GLY A 270 -42.82 7.16 0.53
CA GLY A 270 -42.93 5.71 0.55
C GLY A 270 -44.30 5.17 0.95
N ASP A 271 -45.21 5.99 1.51
CA ASP A 271 -46.56 5.54 1.88
C ASP A 271 -47.40 5.20 0.65
N ASP A 272 -47.36 6.10 -0.34
CA ASP A 272 -48.03 5.91 -1.59
C ASP A 272 -47.10 6.25 -2.77
N CYS A 273 -47.55 5.89 -3.96
CA CYS A 273 -46.79 6.12 -5.18
C CYS A 273 -46.73 7.60 -5.60
N THR A 274 -47.45 8.51 -4.92
CA THR A 274 -47.44 9.95 -5.22
C THR A 274 -46.23 10.67 -4.62
N ASP A 275 -45.66 10.10 -3.56
CA ASP A 275 -44.39 10.49 -2.96
C ASP A 275 -43.55 9.24 -2.63
N PRO A 276 -43.09 8.46 -3.63
CA PRO A 276 -42.40 7.19 -3.38
C PRO A 276 -40.96 7.41 -2.92
N PHE A 277 -40.38 6.41 -2.26
CA PHE A 277 -38.93 6.38 -2.05
C PHE A 277 -38.19 6.28 -3.37
N VAL A 278 -37.19 7.13 -3.62
CA VAL A 278 -36.47 7.14 -4.90
C VAL A 278 -35.19 6.30 -4.78
N ILE A 279 -35.05 5.28 -5.62
CA ILE A 279 -33.85 4.45 -5.68
C ILE A 279 -32.82 5.13 -6.58
N THR A 280 -31.62 5.33 -6.04
CA THR A 280 -30.43 5.75 -6.77
C THR A 280 -29.33 4.72 -6.55
N THR A 281 -28.87 4.08 -7.62
CA THR A 281 -27.82 3.05 -7.54
C THR A 281 -26.44 3.68 -7.60
N VAL A 282 -25.48 3.06 -6.92
CA VAL A 282 -24.04 3.28 -7.11
C VAL A 282 -23.47 1.95 -7.58
N ASP A 283 -22.67 1.97 -8.66
CA ASP A 283 -22.12 0.76 -9.27
C ASP A 283 -23.18 -0.32 -9.54
N ASN A 284 -24.35 0.09 -10.04
CA ASN A 284 -25.51 -0.76 -10.34
C ASN A 284 -26.09 -1.55 -9.14
N GLU A 285 -25.84 -1.09 -7.91
CA GLU A 285 -26.38 -1.66 -6.68
C GLU A 285 -27.07 -0.59 -5.81
N TYR A 286 -28.09 -0.99 -5.07
CA TYR A 286 -28.75 -0.21 -4.03
C TYR A 286 -29.20 -1.13 -2.89
N THR A 287 -29.06 -0.64 -1.66
CA THR A 287 -29.66 -1.25 -0.46
C THR A 287 -30.37 -0.18 0.33
N SER A 288 -31.65 -0.41 0.68
CA SER A 288 -32.42 0.52 1.48
C SER A 288 -31.92 0.56 2.93
N PRO A 289 -32.11 1.69 3.64
CA PRO A 289 -32.12 1.66 5.10
C PRO A 289 -33.16 0.66 5.64
N ALA A 290 -32.98 0.27 6.90
CA ALA A 290 -33.99 -0.51 7.61
C ALA A 290 -35.31 0.29 7.67
N THR A 291 -36.35 -0.22 7.00
CA THR A 291 -37.62 0.48 6.82
C THR A 291 -38.71 -0.21 7.62
N ASP A 292 -39.42 0.55 8.46
CA ASP A 292 -40.47 0.04 9.37
C ASP A 292 -41.86 0.32 8.78
N THR A 293 -42.62 -0.72 8.45
CA THR A 293 -43.93 -0.58 7.80
C THR A 293 -45.03 -0.04 8.74
N THR A 294 -44.79 0.06 10.05
CA THR A 294 -45.84 0.32 11.06
C THR A 294 -46.56 1.67 10.94
N THR A 295 -45.95 2.66 10.31
CA THR A 295 -46.51 4.02 10.16
C THR A 295 -47.22 4.26 8.84
N PHE A 296 -47.15 3.31 7.91
CA PHE A 296 -47.69 3.45 6.57
C PHE A 296 -49.16 2.97 6.46
N GLY A 297 -49.81 3.33 5.37
CA GLY A 297 -51.15 2.94 4.95
C GLY A 297 -51.15 1.61 4.20
N ALA A 298 -52.33 0.99 4.18
CA ALA A 298 -52.60 -0.20 3.38
C ALA A 298 -53.30 0.27 2.09
N ASP A 299 -52.53 0.62 1.08
CA ASP A 299 -52.97 1.33 -0.12
C ASP A 299 -52.92 0.46 -1.38
N TYR A 300 -52.07 -0.56 -1.41
CA TYR A 300 -51.91 -1.47 -2.56
C TYR A 300 -52.13 -2.94 -2.16
N ASP A 301 -52.48 -3.76 -3.16
CA ASP A 301 -52.82 -5.17 -2.95
C ASP A 301 -51.95 -6.05 -3.86
N ALA A 302 -51.14 -6.92 -3.28
CA ALA A 302 -50.34 -7.88 -4.02
C ALA A 302 -51.22 -8.98 -4.63
N SER A 303 -50.97 -9.33 -5.89
CA SER A 303 -51.78 -10.34 -6.60
C SER A 303 -51.48 -11.79 -6.19
N CYS A 304 -50.31 -12.04 -5.58
CA CYS A 304 -49.82 -13.38 -5.24
C CYS A 304 -50.09 -13.78 -3.78
N ALA A 305 -50.44 -12.83 -2.92
CA ALA A 305 -50.69 -13.07 -1.50
C ALA A 305 -51.98 -12.37 -1.04
N SER A 306 -52.34 -12.51 0.24
CA SER A 306 -53.46 -11.75 0.82
C SER A 306 -52.90 -10.56 1.60
N THR A 307 -52.90 -9.35 1.04
CA THR A 307 -52.20 -8.21 1.68
C THR A 307 -53.06 -6.99 2.01
N ALA A 308 -54.35 -6.99 1.66
CA ALA A 308 -55.33 -5.89 1.81
C ALA A 308 -55.48 -5.18 3.17
N SER A 309 -54.76 -5.57 4.21
CA SER A 309 -54.78 -4.93 5.52
C SER A 309 -53.40 -4.77 6.14
N ALA A 310 -52.35 -5.15 5.43
CA ALA A 310 -50.98 -4.84 5.78
C ALA A 310 -50.62 -3.48 5.16
N PRO A 311 -49.89 -2.63 5.89
CA PRO A 311 -49.25 -1.46 5.34
C PRO A 311 -48.24 -1.82 4.25
N ASP A 312 -48.20 -0.99 3.23
CA ASP A 312 -47.30 -1.12 2.09
C ASP A 312 -46.36 0.07 2.01
N THR A 313 -45.23 -0.16 1.36
CA THR A 313 -44.25 0.89 1.05
C THR A 313 -43.90 0.85 -0.42
N VAL A 314 -43.69 2.03 -1.03
CA VAL A 314 -43.49 2.20 -2.46
C VAL A 314 -42.14 2.84 -2.75
N TYR A 315 -41.36 2.19 -3.61
CA TYR A 315 -40.16 2.73 -4.21
C TYR A 315 -40.38 3.01 -5.70
N MET A 316 -39.70 4.01 -6.22
CA MET A 316 -39.60 4.32 -7.63
C MET A 316 -38.16 4.10 -8.08
N PHE A 317 -37.98 3.27 -9.09
CA PHE A 317 -36.68 2.96 -9.69
C PHE A 317 -36.69 3.33 -11.17
N THR A 318 -35.75 4.19 -11.57
CA THR A 318 -35.49 4.47 -12.99
C THR A 318 -34.25 3.70 -13.41
N VAL A 319 -34.43 2.78 -14.34
CA VAL A 319 -33.45 1.77 -14.72
C VAL A 319 -32.23 2.45 -15.37
N PRO A 320 -31.03 2.37 -14.79
CA PRO A 320 -29.85 3.07 -15.31
C PRO A 320 -29.26 2.35 -16.54
N GLU A 321 -29.45 1.03 -16.63
CA GLU A 321 -28.87 0.16 -17.64
C GLU A 321 -29.82 -1.01 -17.97
N THR A 322 -29.91 -1.38 -19.24
CA THR A 322 -30.70 -2.53 -19.68
C THR A 322 -30.03 -3.82 -19.23
N GLY A 323 -30.77 -4.70 -18.54
CA GLY A 323 -30.26 -6.00 -18.11
C GLY A 323 -31.19 -6.72 -17.14
N LEU A 324 -30.71 -7.82 -16.56
CA LEU A 324 -31.45 -8.59 -15.55
C LEU A 324 -31.22 -7.98 -14.17
N TRP A 325 -32.27 -7.44 -13.58
CA TRP A 325 -32.24 -6.84 -12.25
C TRP A 325 -32.85 -7.77 -11.22
N SER A 326 -32.15 -7.99 -10.11
CA SER A 326 -32.68 -8.63 -8.91
C SER A 326 -33.19 -7.56 -7.94
N ILE A 327 -34.42 -7.75 -7.48
CA ILE A 327 -35.09 -6.96 -6.45
C ILE A 327 -35.39 -7.95 -5.33
N ALA A 328 -34.75 -7.79 -4.17
CA ALA A 328 -34.82 -8.79 -3.10
C ALA A 328 -34.99 -8.19 -1.71
N ILE A 329 -35.70 -8.92 -0.84
CA ILE A 329 -35.74 -8.63 0.59
C ILE A 329 -34.55 -9.33 1.26
N GLU A 330 -33.54 -8.56 1.62
CA GLU A 330 -32.31 -9.06 2.25
C GLU A 330 -32.52 -9.45 3.71
N SER A 331 -33.41 -8.74 4.40
CA SER A 331 -33.81 -9.05 5.76
C SER A 331 -35.22 -8.54 6.05
N ALA A 332 -35.98 -9.30 6.83
CA ALA A 332 -37.26 -8.89 7.38
C ALA A 332 -37.49 -9.57 8.75
N ASP A 333 -38.27 -8.94 9.62
CA ASP A 333 -38.76 -9.53 10.88
C ASP A 333 -40.26 -9.88 10.83
N PHE A 334 -40.84 -9.85 9.63
CA PHE A 334 -42.22 -10.19 9.34
C PHE A 334 -42.32 -10.87 7.96
N ASP A 335 -43.47 -11.49 7.74
CA ASP A 335 -43.85 -12.16 6.50
C ASP A 335 -44.15 -11.11 5.42
N THR A 336 -43.16 -10.86 4.56
CA THR A 336 -43.14 -9.81 3.53
C THR A 336 -43.73 -10.31 2.21
N VAL A 337 -44.29 -9.40 1.43
CA VAL A 337 -44.73 -9.66 0.06
C VAL A 337 -44.14 -8.59 -0.84
N LEU A 338 -43.44 -9.00 -1.88
CA LEU A 338 -42.77 -8.12 -2.83
C LEU A 338 -43.49 -8.15 -4.17
N PHE A 339 -43.83 -7.00 -4.73
CA PHE A 339 -44.37 -6.94 -6.09
C PHE A 339 -43.95 -5.68 -6.85
N MET A 340 -44.07 -5.74 -8.18
CA MET A 340 -43.61 -4.68 -9.08
C MET A 340 -44.64 -4.30 -10.13
N SER A 341 -44.67 -3.02 -10.47
CA SER A 341 -45.58 -2.43 -11.46
C SER A 341 -44.85 -1.40 -12.35
N ASP A 342 -45.24 -1.30 -13.62
CA ASP A 342 -44.85 -0.20 -14.52
C ASP A 342 -45.73 1.06 -14.33
N THR A 343 -46.80 0.96 -13.53
CA THR A 343 -47.68 2.07 -13.17
C THR A 343 -47.75 2.28 -11.65
N CYS A 344 -47.76 3.54 -11.26
CA CYS A 344 -47.91 4.03 -9.89
C CYS A 344 -49.12 3.42 -9.14
N ASP A 345 -50.21 3.12 -9.84
CA ASP A 345 -51.44 2.61 -9.21
C ASP A 345 -51.38 1.13 -8.80
N GLY A 346 -50.22 0.47 -8.95
CA GLY A 346 -50.03 -0.95 -8.62
C GLY A 346 -50.89 -1.90 -9.46
N SER A 347 -51.51 -1.41 -10.55
CA SER A 347 -52.49 -2.19 -11.32
C SER A 347 -51.86 -3.09 -12.39
N SER A 348 -50.64 -2.78 -12.82
CA SER A 348 -49.84 -3.66 -13.66
C SER A 348 -49.14 -4.70 -12.78
N ASN A 349 -48.86 -5.87 -13.33
CA ASN A 349 -48.17 -6.95 -12.62
C ASN A 349 -46.94 -7.35 -13.44
N LEU A 350 -45.79 -6.75 -13.12
CA LEU A 350 -44.50 -7.13 -13.67
C LEU A 350 -43.96 -8.38 -12.97
N GLY A 351 -44.22 -8.52 -11.67
CA GLY A 351 -43.82 -9.66 -10.86
C GLY A 351 -44.37 -9.56 -9.44
N CYS A 352 -44.48 -10.72 -8.77
CA CYS A 352 -44.94 -10.82 -7.38
C CYS A 352 -44.31 -12.05 -6.72
N ALA A 353 -43.73 -11.88 -5.54
CA ALA A 353 -43.05 -12.91 -4.75
C ALA A 353 -43.57 -12.88 -3.30
N ASP A 354 -43.78 -14.08 -2.76
CA ASP A 354 -44.32 -14.36 -1.42
C ASP A 354 -43.62 -15.64 -0.92
N ALA A 355 -42.54 -15.49 -0.16
CA ALA A 355 -41.81 -16.63 0.38
C ALA A 355 -42.49 -17.14 1.66
N ILE A 356 -42.24 -18.39 2.05
CA ILE A 356 -42.83 -18.92 3.30
C ILE A 356 -41.99 -18.45 4.49
N GLY A 357 -42.53 -17.57 5.32
CA GLY A 357 -41.90 -17.13 6.57
C GLY A 357 -41.48 -15.67 6.50
N ASP A 358 -40.50 -15.28 7.31
CA ASP A 358 -40.05 -13.89 7.36
C ASP A 358 -38.98 -13.66 6.28
N GLY A 359 -39.29 -12.83 5.27
CA GLY A 359 -38.38 -12.47 4.19
C GLY A 359 -38.10 -13.57 3.15
N GLY A 360 -37.16 -13.27 2.24
CA GLY A 360 -36.69 -14.18 1.21
C GLY A 360 -37.39 -14.01 -0.14
N GLU A 361 -38.18 -12.95 -0.31
CA GLU A 361 -38.77 -12.59 -1.59
C GLU A 361 -37.68 -12.06 -2.54
N GLU A 362 -37.66 -12.57 -3.76
CA GLU A 362 -36.80 -12.07 -4.83
C GLU A 362 -37.56 -12.09 -6.16
N LEU A 363 -37.42 -11.02 -6.93
CA LEU A 363 -37.84 -10.92 -8.32
C LEU A 363 -36.62 -10.67 -9.18
N VAL A 364 -36.46 -11.47 -10.24
CA VAL A 364 -35.45 -11.25 -11.27
C VAL A 364 -36.17 -10.97 -12.58
N LEU A 365 -35.98 -9.77 -13.13
CA LEU A 365 -36.68 -9.30 -14.32
C LEU A 365 -35.70 -8.60 -15.26
N GLU A 366 -35.89 -8.78 -16.57
CA GLU A 366 -35.19 -7.97 -17.57
C GLU A 366 -35.86 -6.59 -17.64
N LEU A 367 -35.11 -5.54 -17.32
CA LEU A 367 -35.58 -4.16 -17.35
C LEU A 367 -34.83 -3.36 -18.41
N THR A 368 -35.51 -2.42 -19.05
CA THR A 368 -34.91 -1.58 -20.11
C THR A 368 -34.44 -0.25 -19.56
N GLN A 369 -33.24 0.19 -19.97
CA GLN A 369 -32.70 1.51 -19.60
C GLN A 369 -33.71 2.65 -19.83
N GLY A 370 -33.84 3.51 -18.82
CA GLY A 370 -34.73 4.67 -18.82
C GLY A 370 -36.19 4.36 -18.55
N GLU A 371 -36.57 3.09 -18.40
CA GLU A 371 -37.87 2.71 -17.87
C GLU A 371 -37.98 3.07 -16.39
N THR A 372 -39.17 3.47 -15.95
CA THR A 372 -39.48 3.71 -14.55
C THR A 372 -40.44 2.63 -14.07
N VAL A 373 -40.04 1.92 -13.03
CA VAL A 373 -40.85 0.90 -12.36
C VAL A 373 -41.08 1.27 -10.89
N TYR A 374 -42.13 0.72 -10.32
CA TYR A 374 -42.51 0.87 -8.93
C TYR A 374 -42.38 -0.48 -8.22
N ILE A 375 -41.70 -0.48 -7.08
CA ILE A 375 -41.46 -1.66 -6.25
C ILE A 375 -42.25 -1.46 -4.96
N TYR A 376 -43.01 -2.48 -4.59
CA TYR A 376 -43.88 -2.44 -3.43
C TYR A 376 -43.45 -3.53 -2.45
N VAL A 377 -43.23 -3.14 -1.19
CA VAL A 377 -43.00 -4.06 -0.09
C VAL A 377 -44.19 -3.97 0.86
N ASP A 378 -44.89 -5.07 0.99
CA ASP A 378 -46.14 -5.25 1.72
C ASP A 378 -45.99 -6.41 2.73
N GLY A 379 -47.02 -6.74 3.50
CA GLY A 379 -47.03 -7.83 4.47
C GLY A 379 -48.14 -8.85 4.24
N TRP A 380 -47.88 -10.10 4.57
CA TRP A 380 -48.92 -11.13 4.53
C TRP A 380 -50.02 -10.85 5.57
N SER A 381 -51.26 -10.81 5.11
CA SER A 381 -52.49 -10.51 5.84
C SER A 381 -52.52 -9.11 6.47
N SER A 382 -51.83 -8.95 7.59
CA SER A 382 -51.72 -7.70 8.34
C SER A 382 -50.38 -7.63 9.06
N ALA A 383 -49.39 -8.36 8.54
CA ALA A 383 -48.05 -8.38 9.07
C ALA A 383 -47.40 -7.00 8.88
N ILE A 384 -46.62 -6.59 9.86
CA ILE A 384 -45.88 -5.33 9.89
C ILE A 384 -44.56 -5.58 10.57
N GLY A 385 -43.55 -4.79 10.21
CA GLY A 385 -42.23 -4.92 10.78
C GLY A 385 -41.20 -4.14 9.99
N ILE A 386 -39.95 -4.50 10.22
CA ILE A 386 -38.78 -3.86 9.63
C ILE A 386 -38.21 -4.77 8.55
N TYR A 387 -37.84 -4.17 7.42
CA TYR A 387 -37.15 -4.87 6.34
C TYR A 387 -36.00 -4.05 5.73
N THR A 388 -35.18 -4.71 4.92
CA THR A 388 -34.21 -4.08 4.02
C THR A 388 -34.37 -4.64 2.61
N LEU A 389 -34.47 -3.74 1.61
CA LEU A 389 -34.61 -4.06 0.19
C LEU A 389 -33.26 -3.89 -0.51
N SER A 390 -32.90 -4.80 -1.41
CA SER A 390 -31.80 -4.63 -2.36
C SER A 390 -32.30 -4.56 -3.79
N VAL A 391 -31.62 -3.79 -4.62
CA VAL A 391 -31.80 -3.73 -6.08
C VAL A 391 -30.43 -3.80 -6.73
N ARG A 392 -30.17 -4.84 -7.52
CA ARG A 392 -28.85 -5.11 -8.12
C ARG A 392 -28.98 -5.56 -9.57
N LEU A 393 -28.11 -5.04 -10.44
CA LEU A 393 -27.92 -5.62 -11.77
C LEU A 393 -27.17 -6.95 -11.62
N LEU A 394 -27.67 -8.00 -12.27
CA LEU A 394 -27.02 -9.30 -12.31
C LEU A 394 -26.25 -9.45 -13.63
N GLU A 395 -25.10 -10.12 -13.55
CA GLU A 395 -24.34 -10.54 -14.72
C GLU A 395 -25.08 -11.65 -15.47
N ASN A 396 -24.95 -11.62 -16.80
CA ASN A 396 -25.42 -12.64 -17.71
C ASN A 396 -24.40 -12.68 -18.85
N SER A 397 -23.52 -13.68 -18.81
CA SER A 397 -22.34 -13.76 -19.66
C SER A 397 -22.63 -14.31 -21.06
N ASP A 398 -23.66 -15.14 -21.23
CA ASP A 398 -24.02 -15.76 -22.52
C ASP A 398 -25.28 -15.18 -23.19
N ASN A 399 -25.95 -14.25 -22.52
CA ASN A 399 -27.17 -13.55 -22.91
C ASN A 399 -28.39 -14.46 -23.13
N ASP A 400 -28.52 -15.55 -22.36
CA ASP A 400 -29.63 -16.53 -22.51
C ASP A 400 -30.91 -16.18 -21.70
N ASN A 401 -30.93 -15.01 -21.05
CA ASN A 401 -31.95 -14.53 -20.11
C ASN A 401 -31.99 -15.24 -18.74
N VAL A 402 -30.97 -16.01 -18.39
CA VAL A 402 -30.70 -16.55 -17.04
C VAL A 402 -29.46 -15.85 -16.49
N PRO A 403 -29.51 -15.22 -15.31
CA PRO A 403 -28.31 -14.61 -14.74
C PRO A 403 -27.29 -15.66 -14.30
N ASP A 404 -26.00 -15.33 -14.34
CA ASP A 404 -24.89 -16.24 -14.03
C ASP A 404 -25.09 -16.96 -12.67
N VAL A 405 -25.55 -16.25 -11.63
CA VAL A 405 -25.81 -16.86 -10.32
C VAL A 405 -26.87 -17.99 -10.34
N TYR A 406 -27.72 -18.02 -11.36
CA TYR A 406 -28.78 -19.00 -11.61
C TYR A 406 -28.54 -19.86 -12.86
N ASP A 407 -27.43 -19.65 -13.55
CA ASP A 407 -27.08 -20.36 -14.77
C ASP A 407 -26.07 -21.49 -14.49
N ASN A 408 -26.40 -22.69 -14.94
CA ASN A 408 -25.57 -23.87 -14.82
C ASN A 408 -24.47 -23.95 -15.90
N CYS A 409 -24.41 -23.00 -16.84
CA CYS A 409 -23.39 -22.90 -17.88
C CYS A 409 -23.24 -21.46 -18.40
N TRP A 410 -22.50 -20.62 -17.68
CA TRP A 410 -22.44 -19.14 -17.88
C TRP A 410 -22.02 -18.67 -19.26
N TYR A 411 -21.44 -19.55 -20.07
CA TYR A 411 -20.79 -19.18 -21.31
C TYR A 411 -21.47 -19.77 -22.55
N VAL A 412 -22.54 -20.57 -22.38
CA VAL A 412 -23.24 -21.20 -23.51
C VAL A 412 -24.75 -21.12 -23.32
N ASP A 413 -25.39 -20.34 -24.20
CA ASP A 413 -26.84 -20.15 -24.28
C ASP A 413 -27.63 -21.45 -24.04
N ASN A 414 -28.20 -21.56 -22.84
CA ASN A 414 -28.84 -22.75 -22.30
C ASN A 414 -30.08 -22.43 -21.44
N PRO A 415 -31.09 -21.68 -21.92
CA PRO A 415 -32.20 -21.16 -21.10
C PRO A 415 -33.09 -22.23 -20.46
N ALA A 416 -32.91 -23.49 -20.86
CA ALA A 416 -33.59 -24.65 -20.28
C ALA A 416 -32.86 -25.21 -19.04
N GLN A 417 -31.63 -24.80 -18.77
CA GLN A 417 -30.83 -25.13 -17.59
C GLN A 417 -30.83 -26.64 -17.32
N VAL A 418 -30.54 -27.41 -18.37
CA VAL A 418 -30.63 -28.88 -18.33
C VAL A 418 -29.43 -29.42 -17.57
N ASP A 419 -29.72 -30.28 -16.60
CA ASP A 419 -28.76 -31.04 -15.79
C ASP A 419 -29.29 -32.48 -15.74
N SER A 420 -28.89 -33.29 -16.72
CA SER A 420 -29.45 -34.63 -16.92
C SER A 420 -28.88 -35.66 -15.94
N ASP A 421 -27.66 -35.45 -15.45
CA ASP A 421 -26.94 -36.39 -14.60
C ASP A 421 -26.93 -35.98 -13.12
N GLY A 422 -27.33 -34.74 -12.80
CA GLY A 422 -27.55 -34.22 -11.47
C GLY A 422 -26.26 -33.86 -10.74
N ASP A 423 -25.20 -33.53 -11.47
CA ASP A 423 -23.89 -33.23 -10.90
C ASP A 423 -23.71 -31.76 -10.47
N CYS A 424 -24.58 -30.87 -10.96
CA CYS A 424 -24.61 -29.47 -10.57
C CYS A 424 -24.89 -29.27 -9.07
N PRO A 425 -24.22 -28.29 -8.43
CA PRO A 425 -24.50 -27.95 -7.04
C PRO A 425 -25.89 -27.32 -6.89
N SER A 426 -26.34 -27.10 -5.65
CA SER A 426 -27.56 -26.31 -5.44
C SER A 426 -27.28 -24.84 -5.75
N VAL A 427 -28.16 -24.21 -6.53
CA VAL A 427 -28.24 -22.77 -6.75
C VAL A 427 -28.02 -21.98 -5.44
N PRO A 428 -27.24 -20.87 -5.44
CA PRO A 428 -26.61 -20.23 -6.61
C PRO A 428 -25.34 -20.94 -7.11
N TYR A 429 -25.12 -20.96 -8.43
CA TYR A 429 -24.03 -21.68 -9.12
C TYR A 429 -22.67 -20.95 -9.07
N LEU A 430 -22.27 -20.49 -7.88
CA LEU A 430 -21.08 -19.64 -7.71
C LEU A 430 -19.73 -20.37 -7.80
N THR A 431 -19.74 -21.71 -7.69
CA THR A 431 -18.50 -22.50 -7.54
C THR A 431 -18.15 -23.35 -8.74
N ASP A 432 -19.11 -23.57 -9.64
CA ASP A 432 -18.94 -24.40 -10.83
C ASP A 432 -19.81 -23.85 -11.96
N PRO A 433 -19.31 -22.86 -12.72
CA PRO A 433 -20.08 -22.17 -13.77
C PRO A 433 -20.22 -22.99 -15.06
N LEU A 434 -19.77 -24.26 -15.06
CA LEU A 434 -19.73 -25.15 -16.23
C LEU A 434 -20.40 -26.51 -15.96
N CYS A 435 -21.16 -26.65 -14.88
CA CYS A 435 -21.68 -27.95 -14.46
C CYS A 435 -22.81 -28.50 -15.36
N GLY A 436 -23.55 -27.64 -16.07
CA GLY A 436 -24.69 -28.07 -16.87
C GLY A 436 -24.31 -28.82 -18.15
N ASP A 437 -25.24 -29.64 -18.65
CA ASP A 437 -25.11 -30.43 -19.89
C ASP A 437 -24.59 -29.61 -21.09
N ALA A 438 -24.90 -28.31 -21.15
CA ALA A 438 -24.47 -27.41 -22.22
C ALA A 438 -22.94 -27.17 -22.23
N CYS A 439 -22.33 -27.19 -21.05
CA CYS A 439 -20.90 -26.94 -20.85
C CYS A 439 -20.06 -28.23 -20.78
N GLU A 440 -20.67 -29.39 -20.48
CA GLU A 440 -19.95 -30.68 -20.35
C GLU A 440 -19.11 -31.07 -21.58
N SER A 441 -19.48 -30.59 -22.76
CA SER A 441 -18.76 -30.87 -24.02
C SER A 441 -17.87 -29.73 -24.49
N LEU A 442 -17.87 -28.60 -23.78
CA LEU A 442 -17.04 -27.44 -24.11
C LEU A 442 -15.57 -27.76 -23.78
N ARG A 443 -14.71 -27.63 -24.78
CA ARG A 443 -13.26 -27.75 -24.61
C ARG A 443 -12.59 -26.38 -24.69
N PHE A 444 -12.87 -25.62 -25.74
CA PHE A 444 -12.25 -24.33 -25.98
C PHE A 444 -13.23 -23.23 -25.61
N LEU A 445 -13.01 -22.60 -24.46
CA LEU A 445 -13.80 -21.49 -23.95
C LEU A 445 -13.18 -20.16 -24.39
N ASP A 446 -13.88 -19.40 -25.21
CA ASP A 446 -13.51 -18.05 -25.63
C ASP A 446 -13.96 -17.04 -24.57
N HIS A 447 -13.01 -16.37 -23.93
CA HIS A 447 -13.28 -15.44 -22.82
C HIS A 447 -13.69 -14.04 -23.31
N GLY A 448 -13.72 -13.82 -24.63
CA GLY A 448 -14.08 -12.51 -25.21
C GLY A 448 -13.00 -11.43 -25.04
N ASP A 449 -11.93 -11.73 -24.33
CA ASP A 449 -10.80 -10.84 -24.00
C ASP A 449 -9.57 -11.08 -24.89
N GLY A 450 -9.74 -11.80 -26.01
CA GLY A 450 -8.68 -12.22 -26.91
C GLY A 450 -7.99 -13.54 -26.52
N THR A 451 -8.40 -14.19 -25.43
CA THR A 451 -7.90 -15.50 -25.00
C THR A 451 -8.94 -16.62 -25.16
N VAL A 452 -8.43 -17.84 -25.33
CA VAL A 452 -9.24 -19.05 -25.41
C VAL A 452 -8.63 -20.08 -24.47
N GLU A 453 -9.38 -20.49 -23.46
CA GLU A 453 -8.96 -21.52 -22.52
C GLU A 453 -9.28 -22.91 -23.07
N ASP A 454 -8.28 -23.79 -23.12
CA ASP A 454 -8.50 -25.22 -23.31
C ASP A 454 -8.79 -25.85 -21.94
N LEU A 455 -10.07 -26.01 -21.61
CA LEU A 455 -10.59 -26.57 -20.37
C LEU A 455 -10.08 -27.99 -20.07
N THR A 456 -9.57 -28.71 -21.08
CA THR A 456 -8.94 -30.03 -20.87
C THR A 456 -7.54 -29.90 -20.26
N THR A 457 -6.81 -28.84 -20.60
CA THR A 457 -5.41 -28.63 -20.19
C THR A 457 -5.24 -27.52 -19.16
N GLY A 458 -6.21 -26.60 -19.04
CA GLY A 458 -6.13 -25.36 -18.25
C GLY A 458 -5.22 -24.30 -18.85
N LEU A 459 -4.84 -24.44 -20.12
CA LEU A 459 -3.96 -23.51 -20.83
C LEU A 459 -4.77 -22.48 -21.60
N PHE A 460 -4.27 -21.25 -21.62
CA PHE A 460 -4.85 -20.15 -22.37
C PHE A 460 -4.06 -19.94 -23.66
N TRP A 461 -4.76 -20.00 -24.78
CA TRP A 461 -4.25 -19.79 -26.12
C TRP A 461 -4.67 -18.42 -26.63
N LEU A 462 -3.83 -17.79 -27.44
CA LEU A 462 -4.22 -16.56 -28.12
C LEU A 462 -5.34 -16.85 -29.14
N LYS A 463 -6.42 -16.06 -29.17
CA LYS A 463 -7.53 -16.32 -30.09
C LYS A 463 -7.15 -16.19 -31.56
N ASP A 464 -6.40 -15.14 -31.90
CA ASP A 464 -5.86 -14.92 -33.25
C ASP A 464 -4.51 -15.62 -33.42
N ALA A 465 -4.51 -16.71 -34.19
CA ALA A 465 -3.34 -17.55 -34.43
C ALA A 465 -2.19 -16.80 -35.14
N THR A 466 -2.47 -15.68 -35.81
CA THR A 466 -1.50 -14.95 -36.65
C THR A 466 -1.09 -13.61 -36.08
N CYS A 467 -1.58 -13.22 -34.91
CA CYS A 467 -1.41 -11.86 -34.42
C CYS A 467 0.06 -11.39 -34.35
N LEU A 468 0.97 -12.26 -33.90
CA LEU A 468 2.41 -11.94 -33.84
C LEU A 468 3.08 -11.80 -35.21
N GLY A 469 2.31 -12.01 -36.28
CA GLY A 469 2.74 -11.88 -37.66
C GLY A 469 3.58 -13.05 -38.14
N LEU A 470 3.90 -13.00 -39.42
CA LEU A 470 4.73 -14.00 -40.06
C LEU A 470 6.21 -13.74 -39.80
N ILE A 471 6.89 -14.70 -39.19
CA ILE A 471 8.29 -14.60 -38.81
C ILE A 471 9.17 -15.29 -39.86
N ASN A 472 10.26 -14.61 -40.24
CA ASN A 472 11.25 -15.15 -41.15
C ASN A 472 12.30 -15.98 -40.37
N SER A 473 12.40 -17.28 -40.64
CA SER A 473 13.29 -18.25 -39.96
C SER A 473 14.80 -18.09 -40.21
N THR A 474 15.25 -16.93 -40.69
CA THR A 474 16.66 -16.54 -40.50
C THR A 474 16.97 -16.15 -39.05
N LEU A 475 15.94 -16.00 -38.21
CA LEU A 475 16.00 -15.71 -36.78
C LEU A 475 16.20 -17.00 -35.97
N PHE A 476 16.96 -16.93 -34.88
CA PHE A 476 17.22 -18.06 -33.98
C PHE A 476 15.99 -18.28 -33.06
N PHE A 477 15.81 -19.47 -32.51
CA PHE A 477 14.68 -19.80 -31.63
C PHE A 477 14.53 -18.83 -30.45
N ASP A 478 15.65 -18.29 -29.95
CA ASP A 478 15.69 -17.25 -28.92
C ASP A 478 14.87 -16.00 -29.30
N ASP A 479 14.76 -15.68 -30.59
CA ASP A 479 13.97 -14.54 -31.08
C ASP A 479 12.46 -14.83 -30.99
N MET A 480 12.03 -16.06 -31.22
CA MET A 480 10.61 -16.46 -31.10
C MET A 480 10.14 -16.40 -29.64
N ASP A 481 10.97 -16.91 -28.73
CA ASP A 481 10.70 -16.82 -27.29
C ASP A 481 10.63 -15.35 -26.85
N SER A 482 11.56 -14.51 -27.32
CA SER A 482 11.55 -13.08 -27.00
C SER A 482 10.35 -12.32 -27.58
N ILE A 483 9.92 -12.64 -28.81
CA ILE A 483 8.74 -12.00 -29.42
C ILE A 483 7.49 -12.41 -28.65
N THR A 484 7.34 -13.70 -28.33
CA THR A 484 6.17 -14.20 -27.61
C THR A 484 6.11 -13.65 -26.20
N ALA A 485 7.25 -13.61 -25.50
CA ALA A 485 7.36 -13.01 -24.17
C ALA A 485 7.13 -11.48 -24.18
N SER A 486 7.12 -10.82 -25.34
CA SER A 486 6.78 -9.39 -25.41
C SER A 486 5.28 -9.12 -25.52
N LEU A 487 4.47 -10.16 -25.80
CA LEU A 487 3.02 -10.05 -25.88
C LEU A 487 2.42 -9.68 -24.51
N ALA A 488 1.49 -8.73 -24.51
CA ALA A 488 0.79 -8.22 -23.33
C ALA A 488 -0.59 -7.66 -23.71
N ASP A 489 -1.39 -7.34 -22.69
CA ASP A 489 -2.64 -6.60 -22.76
C ASP A 489 -2.54 -5.35 -23.65
N GLY A 490 -3.61 -5.08 -24.41
CA GLY A 490 -3.66 -4.01 -25.40
C GLY A 490 -3.01 -4.34 -26.75
N GLN A 491 -2.49 -5.56 -26.92
CA GLN A 491 -2.04 -6.10 -28.21
C GLN A 491 -2.92 -7.27 -28.62
N CYS A 492 -3.05 -7.56 -29.92
CA CYS A 492 -3.82 -8.74 -30.38
C CYS A 492 -5.28 -8.78 -29.90
N ASP A 493 -5.90 -7.61 -29.73
CA ASP A 493 -7.23 -7.45 -29.11
C ASP A 493 -7.33 -8.03 -27.69
N LEU A 494 -6.18 -8.23 -27.01
CA LEU A 494 -6.13 -8.67 -25.62
C LEU A 494 -6.62 -7.58 -24.69
N THR A 495 -7.55 -7.95 -23.82
CA THR A 495 -7.99 -7.16 -22.66
C THR A 495 -7.93 -8.00 -21.38
N ASP A 496 -7.00 -8.96 -21.35
CA ASP A 496 -6.87 -10.02 -20.33
C ASP A 496 -5.96 -9.61 -19.15
N GLY A 497 -5.43 -8.38 -19.14
CA GLY A 497 -4.52 -7.90 -18.11
C GLY A 497 -3.12 -8.53 -18.16
N SER A 498 -2.80 -9.31 -19.20
CA SER A 498 -1.47 -9.92 -19.33
C SER A 498 -0.36 -8.88 -19.48
N THR A 499 0.82 -9.24 -19.00
CA THR A 499 2.04 -8.44 -19.09
C THR A 499 3.15 -9.20 -19.83
N ALA A 500 4.13 -8.45 -20.33
CA ALA A 500 5.28 -9.05 -21.00
C ALA A 500 5.96 -10.09 -20.09
N GLY A 501 6.06 -11.31 -20.61
CA GLY A 501 6.61 -12.49 -19.93
C GLY A 501 5.55 -13.52 -19.53
N ASN A 502 4.26 -13.19 -19.59
CA ASN A 502 3.19 -14.15 -19.33
C ASN A 502 3.01 -15.16 -20.48
N TRP A 503 3.20 -14.72 -21.72
CA TRP A 503 3.03 -15.55 -22.91
C TRP A 503 4.34 -16.25 -23.32
N ARG A 504 4.23 -17.49 -23.80
CA ARG A 504 5.37 -18.30 -24.28
C ARG A 504 5.02 -19.12 -25.52
N VAL A 505 6.06 -19.61 -26.19
CA VAL A 505 5.90 -20.56 -27.29
C VAL A 505 5.44 -21.92 -26.72
N PRO A 506 4.45 -22.61 -27.32
CA PRO A 506 3.99 -23.91 -26.84
C PRO A 506 5.04 -25.00 -26.98
N THR A 507 4.99 -25.99 -26.12
CA THR A 507 5.84 -27.19 -26.18
C THR A 507 5.30 -28.23 -27.16
N GLU A 508 6.14 -29.20 -27.55
CA GLU A 508 5.71 -30.35 -28.36
C GLU A 508 4.54 -31.12 -27.70
N ALA A 509 4.56 -31.26 -26.37
CA ALA A 509 3.51 -31.94 -25.63
C ALA A 509 2.19 -31.16 -25.71
N GLU A 510 2.23 -29.84 -25.48
CA GLU A 510 1.05 -28.99 -25.55
C GLU A 510 0.45 -28.96 -26.96
N TRP A 511 1.28 -28.92 -28.00
CA TRP A 511 0.79 -29.08 -29.38
C TRP A 511 0.16 -30.45 -29.62
N THR A 512 0.74 -31.52 -29.07
CA THR A 512 0.21 -32.88 -29.21
C THR A 512 -1.16 -33.00 -28.54
N ASP A 513 -1.35 -32.35 -27.40
CA ASP A 513 -2.62 -32.32 -26.67
C ASP A 513 -3.65 -31.39 -27.36
N PHE A 514 -3.19 -30.27 -27.95
CA PHE A 514 -4.02 -29.29 -28.64
C PHE A 514 -4.64 -29.84 -29.95
N LEU A 515 -3.86 -30.52 -30.77
CA LEU A 515 -4.24 -30.94 -32.12
C LEU A 515 -5.19 -32.15 -32.14
N ASP A 516 -6.19 -32.11 -33.00
CA ASP A 516 -7.03 -33.27 -33.36
C ASP A 516 -6.66 -33.77 -34.75
N THR A 517 -5.77 -34.76 -34.79
CA THR A 517 -5.27 -35.38 -36.03
C THR A 517 -6.27 -36.30 -36.73
N THR A 518 -7.50 -36.46 -36.21
CA THR A 518 -8.59 -37.05 -36.99
C THR A 518 -9.06 -36.13 -38.11
N TYR A 519 -8.80 -34.83 -37.96
CA TYR A 519 -9.00 -33.80 -38.96
C TYR A 519 -7.69 -33.43 -39.65
N ALA A 520 -7.82 -32.75 -40.79
CA ALA A 520 -6.71 -32.22 -41.55
C ALA A 520 -7.15 -30.93 -42.24
N SER A 521 -6.24 -29.98 -42.37
CA SER A 521 -6.48 -28.70 -43.01
C SER A 521 -7.68 -27.89 -42.45
N PRO A 522 -7.72 -27.55 -41.13
CA PRO A 522 -6.69 -27.81 -40.13
C PRO A 522 -6.98 -29.05 -39.25
N PRO A 523 -5.95 -29.62 -38.59
CA PRO A 523 -6.06 -30.69 -37.59
C PRO A 523 -6.60 -30.18 -36.24
N LEU A 524 -7.78 -29.54 -36.27
CA LEU A 524 -8.42 -28.95 -35.09
C LEU A 524 -9.91 -29.31 -35.07
N CYS A 525 -10.38 -29.65 -33.88
CA CYS A 525 -11.79 -29.80 -33.60
C CYS A 525 -12.40 -28.42 -33.29
N ASN A 526 -13.72 -28.28 -33.42
CA ASN A 526 -14.44 -27.08 -32.99
C ASN A 526 -14.44 -26.93 -31.45
N ALA A 527 -15.02 -25.85 -30.91
CA ALA A 527 -15.05 -25.55 -29.47
C ALA A 527 -15.55 -26.72 -28.60
N TYR A 528 -16.48 -27.53 -29.12
CA TYR A 528 -17.08 -28.68 -28.45
C TYR A 528 -16.44 -30.03 -28.80
N CYS A 529 -15.40 -30.02 -29.63
CA CYS A 529 -14.75 -31.20 -30.19
C CYS A 529 -15.72 -32.23 -30.84
N SER A 530 -16.87 -31.77 -31.33
CA SER A 530 -17.92 -32.59 -31.95
C SER A 530 -17.86 -32.58 -33.48
N ALA A 531 -17.14 -31.62 -34.06
CA ALA A 531 -16.90 -31.47 -35.49
C ALA A 531 -15.51 -30.87 -35.75
N GLN A 532 -15.11 -30.77 -37.03
CA GLN A 532 -13.90 -30.04 -37.41
C GLN A 532 -14.10 -28.54 -37.21
N TRP A 533 -13.04 -27.85 -36.77
CA TRP A 533 -13.02 -26.39 -36.64
C TRP A 533 -13.35 -25.68 -37.96
N THR A 534 -13.98 -24.51 -37.85
CA THR A 534 -14.21 -23.55 -38.94
C THR A 534 -13.80 -22.14 -38.49
N GLU A 535 -13.39 -21.29 -39.44
CA GLU A 535 -12.98 -19.90 -39.17
C GLU A 535 -14.00 -19.15 -38.30
N GLY A 536 -13.52 -18.61 -37.17
CA GLY A 536 -14.34 -17.86 -36.22
C GLY A 536 -15.15 -18.70 -35.23
N ASP A 537 -14.87 -20.01 -35.12
CA ASP A 537 -15.32 -20.85 -34.01
C ASP A 537 -14.51 -20.50 -32.73
N ALA A 538 -13.77 -21.43 -32.12
CA ALA A 538 -12.94 -21.09 -30.96
C ALA A 538 -11.78 -20.13 -31.28
N PHE A 539 -11.23 -20.23 -32.49
CA PHE A 539 -10.01 -19.54 -32.92
C PHE A 539 -10.20 -18.83 -34.26
N THR A 540 -9.37 -17.83 -34.54
CA THR A 540 -9.39 -17.04 -35.78
C THR A 540 -8.05 -17.03 -36.50
N ASN A 541 -8.09 -16.74 -37.80
CA ASN A 541 -6.95 -16.53 -38.69
C ASN A 541 -5.98 -17.72 -38.73
N ILE A 542 -6.50 -18.96 -38.80
CA ILE A 542 -5.62 -20.14 -38.89
C ILE A 542 -5.10 -20.32 -40.32
N GLU A 543 -3.77 -20.39 -40.46
CA GLU A 543 -3.09 -20.51 -41.75
C GLU A 543 -2.77 -21.97 -42.10
N ILE A 544 -3.35 -22.46 -43.20
CA ILE A 544 -3.43 -23.90 -43.51
C ILE A 544 -2.56 -24.31 -44.73
N ASN A 545 -2.15 -23.35 -45.57
CA ASN A 545 -1.49 -23.60 -46.87
C ASN A 545 0.05 -23.74 -46.76
N ASP A 546 0.53 -24.84 -46.19
CA ASP A 546 1.97 -25.16 -45.97
C ASP A 546 2.67 -24.27 -44.93
N TRP A 547 1.90 -23.53 -44.12
CA TRP A 547 2.44 -22.75 -43.01
C TRP A 547 2.65 -23.63 -41.78
N SER A 548 3.67 -23.27 -41.00
CA SER A 548 3.98 -23.97 -39.76
C SER A 548 3.98 -23.02 -38.58
N TYR A 549 3.60 -23.55 -37.42
CA TYR A 549 3.54 -22.81 -36.17
C TYR A 549 4.67 -23.25 -35.24
N GLY A 550 5.26 -22.27 -34.56
CA GLY A 550 6.37 -22.47 -33.65
C GLY A 550 6.06 -23.37 -32.47
N ALA A 551 7.00 -24.25 -32.14
CA ALA A 551 7.05 -24.99 -30.89
C ALA A 551 8.42 -24.83 -30.22
N SER A 552 8.47 -25.05 -28.90
CA SER A 552 9.72 -24.97 -28.15
C SER A 552 10.75 -25.99 -28.65
N SER A 553 12.03 -25.74 -28.38
CA SER A 553 13.15 -26.59 -28.82
C SER A 553 13.37 -26.68 -30.33
N GLY A 554 12.77 -25.76 -31.09
CA GLY A 554 12.98 -25.62 -32.53
C GLY A 554 12.18 -26.56 -33.40
N MET A 555 11.07 -27.05 -32.86
CA MET A 555 10.06 -27.80 -33.58
C MET A 555 9.03 -26.86 -34.20
N VAL A 556 8.34 -27.35 -35.22
CA VAL A 556 7.22 -26.65 -35.85
C VAL A 556 6.08 -27.63 -36.12
N VAL A 557 4.85 -27.13 -36.10
CA VAL A 557 3.63 -27.88 -36.40
C VAL A 557 3.09 -27.49 -37.77
N SER A 558 2.80 -28.47 -38.62
CA SER A 558 2.08 -28.28 -39.89
C SER A 558 0.57 -28.27 -39.64
N MET A 559 -0.09 -27.16 -39.96
CA MET A 559 -1.58 -27.09 -39.90
C MET A 559 -2.27 -27.74 -41.09
N SER A 560 -1.53 -28.33 -42.03
CA SER A 560 -2.13 -29.10 -43.12
C SER A 560 -2.55 -30.49 -42.65
N ASP A 561 -1.78 -31.11 -41.75
CA ASP A 561 -1.89 -32.52 -41.35
C ASP A 561 -1.53 -32.83 -39.88
N GLY A 562 -1.16 -31.82 -39.09
CA GLY A 562 -0.83 -31.96 -37.67
C GLY A 562 0.55 -32.54 -37.39
N THR A 563 1.42 -32.65 -38.41
CA THR A 563 2.75 -33.21 -38.22
C THR A 563 3.67 -32.23 -37.48
N ILE A 564 4.35 -32.71 -36.43
CA ILE A 564 5.37 -31.96 -35.69
C ILE A 564 6.75 -32.41 -36.17
N PHE A 565 7.61 -31.47 -36.55
CA PHE A 565 8.96 -31.78 -37.05
C PHE A 565 9.98 -30.70 -36.68
N GLU A 566 11.26 -31.08 -36.65
CA GLU A 566 12.36 -30.15 -36.35
C GLU A 566 12.64 -29.22 -37.54
N LEU A 567 12.74 -27.92 -37.27
CA LEU A 567 13.10 -26.93 -38.28
C LEU A 567 14.62 -26.93 -38.50
N VAL A 568 15.07 -27.51 -39.62
CA VAL A 568 16.51 -27.57 -39.96
C VAL A 568 16.93 -26.33 -40.77
N CYS A 569 17.52 -25.34 -40.11
CA CYS A 569 18.12 -24.17 -40.76
C CYS A 569 19.64 -24.36 -40.98
N GLY A 570 20.09 -24.55 -42.23
CA GLY A 570 21.54 -24.64 -42.51
C GLY A 570 21.95 -24.75 -43.98
N ALA A 571 23.07 -24.10 -44.32
CA ALA A 571 23.73 -24.19 -45.63
C ALA A 571 24.55 -25.51 -45.75
N GLY A 572 23.86 -26.63 -45.99
CA GLY A 572 24.48 -27.92 -46.33
C GLY A 572 24.56 -28.15 -47.85
N PRO A 573 25.54 -28.93 -48.37
CA PRO A 573 25.78 -29.07 -49.81
C PRO A 573 24.78 -29.99 -50.55
N THR A 574 23.82 -30.61 -49.88
CA THR A 574 22.82 -31.48 -50.52
C THR A 574 21.47 -31.37 -49.81
N LEU A 575 20.46 -30.89 -50.56
CA LEU A 575 19.09 -30.51 -50.17
C LEU A 575 18.98 -29.23 -49.32
N GLN A 576 18.84 -28.12 -50.05
CA GLN A 576 18.43 -26.81 -49.56
C GLN A 576 16.91 -26.82 -49.31
N ILE A 577 16.47 -26.74 -48.06
CA ILE A 577 15.13 -26.23 -47.74
C ILE A 577 15.33 -24.74 -47.47
N PRO A 578 14.73 -23.82 -48.24
CA PRO A 578 14.80 -22.39 -47.95
C PRO A 578 14.14 -22.14 -46.58
N CYS A 579 14.71 -21.22 -45.80
CA CYS A 579 14.15 -20.72 -44.54
C CYS A 579 12.61 -20.63 -44.63
N MET A 580 11.91 -21.52 -43.93
CA MET A 580 10.45 -21.54 -43.91
C MET A 580 9.95 -20.36 -43.09
N TYR A 581 8.92 -19.68 -43.55
CA TYR A 581 8.25 -18.67 -42.76
C TYR A 581 7.31 -19.36 -41.78
N VAL A 582 7.30 -18.93 -40.52
CA VAL A 582 6.52 -19.54 -39.45
C VAL A 582 5.68 -18.50 -38.71
N TYR A 583 4.50 -18.91 -38.25
CA TYR A 583 3.73 -18.15 -37.27
C TYR A 583 4.08 -18.63 -35.86
N ILE A 584 3.75 -17.84 -34.85
CA ILE A 584 3.75 -18.29 -33.46
C ILE A 584 2.32 -18.21 -32.99
N TRP A 585 1.84 -19.31 -32.40
CA TRP A 585 0.58 -19.33 -31.66
C TRP A 585 0.90 -19.37 -30.17
N PRO A 586 0.84 -18.24 -29.46
CA PRO A 586 1.23 -18.17 -28.06
C PRO A 586 0.30 -18.97 -27.15
N VAL A 587 0.87 -19.51 -26.07
CA VAL A 587 0.15 -20.14 -24.97
C VAL A 587 0.65 -19.59 -23.64
N ARG A 588 -0.20 -19.60 -22.62
CA ARG A 588 0.17 -19.29 -21.23
C ARG A 588 -0.62 -20.13 -20.23
N ASP A 589 -0.13 -20.14 -19.01
CA ASP A 589 -0.87 -20.60 -17.84
C ASP A 589 -1.84 -19.51 -17.34
N SER A 590 -2.71 -19.84 -16.39
CA SER A 590 -3.57 -18.86 -15.70
C SER A 590 -2.72 -17.74 -15.07
N ILE A 591 -3.21 -16.50 -15.19
CA ILE A 591 -2.67 -15.34 -14.48
C ILE A 591 -3.43 -15.27 -13.14
N VAL A 592 -2.69 -15.19 -12.03
CA VAL A 592 -3.24 -15.08 -10.66
C VAL A 592 -3.25 -13.63 -10.22
#